data_AF-A0A8J7QEM9-F1
#
_entry.id   AF-A0A8J7QEM9-F1
#
_cell.length_a   1.000
_cell.length_b   1.000
_cell.length_c   1.000
_cell.angle_alpha   90.00
_cell.angle_beta   90.00
_cell.angle_gamma   90.00
#
_symmetry.space_group_name_H-M   'P 1'
#
loop_
_entity.id
_entity.type
_entity.pdbx_description
1 polymer ?
#
loop_
_entity_poly.entity_id
_entity_poly.type
_entity_poly.pdbx_seq_one_letter_code
_entity_poly.pdbx_strand_id
1 'polypeptide(L)'
;MAKRMTKAEAGLLFWGIVIGLPIYGVFQLAELVGWYVLAAGVIIILCLVAYFTSEARKRKYRDLMEKYGDSDLVDLIMEGSFWLGQTAEQLFDSLGSPVDIDQKILKTKKKEVWKYQHQGSNRYGLRVTLDDDIVVGWDQKA
;
A
#
# COMPACT_ATOMS: atom_id res chain seq x y z
N MET A 1 32.64 40.39 -22.81
CA MET A 1 31.75 39.43 -23.51
C MET A 1 31.20 38.46 -22.49
N ALA A 2 29.91 38.56 -22.13
CA ALA A 2 29.28 37.62 -21.20
C ALA A 2 28.85 36.36 -21.96
N LYS A 3 29.43 35.21 -21.61
CA LYS A 3 29.05 33.91 -22.18
C LYS A 3 27.60 33.63 -21.79
N ARG A 4 26.68 33.58 -22.76
CA ARG A 4 25.27 33.25 -22.51
C ARG A 4 25.20 31.78 -22.06
N MET A 5 24.85 31.57 -20.80
CA MET A 5 24.65 30.24 -20.22
C MET A 5 23.52 29.53 -20.96
N THR A 6 23.76 28.28 -21.35
CA THR A 6 22.75 27.46 -22.01
C THR A 6 21.72 26.96 -20.98
N LYS A 7 20.49 26.70 -21.40
CA LYS A 7 19.41 26.22 -20.50
C LYS A 7 19.79 24.93 -19.75
N ALA A 8 20.63 24.09 -20.36
CA ALA A 8 21.14 22.86 -19.74
C ALA A 8 22.13 23.13 -18.61
N GLU A 9 23.05 24.09 -18.77
CA GLU A 9 24.00 24.51 -17.72
C GLU A 9 23.25 25.16 -16.53
N ALA A 10 22.19 25.92 -16.80
CA ALA A 10 21.34 26.49 -15.75
C ALA A 10 20.58 25.40 -14.96
N GLY A 11 20.09 24.36 -15.65
CA GLY A 11 19.45 23.21 -15.01
C GLY A 11 20.41 22.41 -14.12
N LEU A 12 21.64 22.18 -14.58
CA LEU A 12 22.66 21.47 -13.81
C LEU A 12 23.07 22.22 -12.53
N LEU A 13 23.24 23.55 -12.61
CA LEU A 13 23.53 24.37 -11.42
C LEU A 13 22.36 24.37 -10.44
N PHE A 14 21.13 24.43 -10.94
CA PHE A 14 19.94 24.35 -10.09
C PHE A 14 19.86 23.01 -9.34
N TRP A 15 20.02 21.88 -10.05
CA TRP A 15 20.04 20.56 -9.41
C TRP A 15 21.22 20.39 -8.44
N GLY A 16 22.39 20.93 -8.78
CA GLY A 16 23.56 20.93 -7.91
C GLY A 16 23.33 21.67 -6.59
N ILE A 17 22.61 22.80 -6.62
CA ILE A 17 22.24 23.53 -5.40
C ILE A 17 21.16 22.79 -4.62
N VAL A 18 20.12 22.30 -5.30
CA VAL A 18 18.99 21.58 -4.68
C VAL A 18 19.45 20.32 -3.96
N ILE A 19 20.43 19.59 -4.50
CA ILE A 19 20.95 18.36 -3.90
C ILE A 19 22.14 18.65 -2.95
N GLY A 20 23.02 19.57 -3.35
CA GLY A 20 24.24 19.87 -2.60
C GLY A 20 23.98 20.56 -1.27
N LEU A 21 23.00 21.47 -1.19
CA LEU A 21 22.69 22.23 0.01
C LEU A 21 22.15 21.32 1.15
N PRO A 22 21.22 20.37 0.89
CA PRO A 22 20.84 19.35 1.87
C PRO A 22 22.00 18.46 2.31
N ILE A 23 22.83 17.97 1.38
CA ILE A 23 23.96 17.10 1.71
C ILE A 23 24.95 17.83 2.62
N TYR A 24 25.28 19.07 2.28
CA TYR A 24 26.17 19.90 3.08
C TYR A 24 25.60 20.17 4.47
N GLY A 25 24.30 20.49 4.57
CA GLY A 25 23.63 20.66 5.86
C GLY A 25 23.68 19.39 6.73
N VAL A 26 23.45 18.22 6.14
CA VAL A 26 23.58 16.93 6.84
C VAL A 26 25.01 16.66 7.27
N PHE A 27 26.00 16.97 6.43
CA PHE A 27 27.42 16.76 6.74
C PHE A 27 27.87 17.66 7.90
N GLN A 28 27.46 18.93 7.88
CA GLN A 28 27.80 19.88 8.94
C GLN A 28 27.10 19.54 10.27
N LEU A 29 25.87 19.02 10.22
CA LEU A 29 25.21 18.47 11.41
C LEU A 29 25.88 17.19 11.92
N ALA A 30 26.38 16.33 11.01
CA ALA A 30 27.09 15.11 11.38
C ALA A 30 28.46 15.40 12.02
N GLU A 31 29.13 16.49 11.64
CA GLU A 31 30.36 16.94 12.31
C GLU A 31 30.09 17.50 13.71
N LEU A 32 28.97 18.17 13.91
CA LEU A 32 28.59 18.75 15.21
C LEU A 32 28.11 17.71 16.23
N VAL A 33 27.32 16.73 15.78
CA VAL A 33 26.63 15.77 16.66
C VAL A 33 27.26 14.37 16.58
N GLY A 34 28.06 14.10 15.55
CA GLY A 34 28.63 12.79 15.27
C GLY A 34 27.66 11.89 14.48
N TRP A 35 28.17 11.22 13.44
CA TRP A 35 27.38 10.35 12.58
C TRP A 35 26.69 9.21 13.35
N TYR A 36 27.28 8.73 14.45
CA TYR A 36 26.71 7.70 15.32
C TYR A 36 25.38 8.12 15.95
N VAL A 37 25.23 9.39 16.36
CA VAL A 37 23.99 9.88 16.99
C VAL A 37 22.86 9.96 15.98
N LEU A 38 23.17 10.40 14.74
CA LEU A 38 22.20 10.41 13.65
C LEU A 38 21.77 8.98 13.27
N ALA A 39 22.72 8.05 13.16
CA ALA A 39 22.43 6.65 12.90
C ALA A 39 21.58 6.01 14.02
N ALA A 40 21.90 6.28 15.28
CA ALA A 40 21.12 5.81 16.42
C ALA A 40 19.69 6.37 16.40
N GLY A 41 19.51 7.66 16.08
CA GLY A 41 18.20 8.28 15.92
C GLY A 41 17.35 7.60 14.85
N VAL A 42 17.94 7.30 13.68
CA VAL A 42 17.24 6.57 12.60
C VAL A 42 16.85 5.17 13.05
N ILE A 43 17.74 4.43 13.72
CA ILE A 43 17.45 3.08 14.23
C ILE A 43 16.30 3.14 15.24
N ILE A 44 16.30 4.11 16.16
CA ILE A 44 15.22 4.28 17.15
C ILE A 44 13.88 4.55 16.44
N ILE A 45 13.87 5.43 15.43
CA ILE A 45 12.66 5.71 14.65
C ILE A 45 12.17 4.44 13.94
N LEU A 46 13.06 3.67 13.31
CA LEU A 46 12.69 2.41 12.65
C LEU A 46 12.15 1.39 13.65
N CYS A 47 12.76 1.24 14.82
CA CYS A 47 12.28 0.36 15.89
C CYS A 47 10.89 0.79 16.40
N LEU A 48 10.66 2.09 16.59
CA LEU A 48 9.36 2.61 17.00
C LEU A 48 8.30 2.32 15.93
N VAL A 49 8.58 2.60 14.66
CA VAL A 49 7.67 2.32 13.54
C VAL A 49 7.35 0.81 13.46
N ALA A 50 8.36 -0.05 13.60
CA ALA A 50 8.16 -1.50 13.61
C ALA A 50 7.30 -1.96 14.80
N TYR A 51 7.50 -1.37 15.99
CA TYR A 51 6.72 -1.67 17.17
C TYR A 51 5.24 -1.29 16.99
N PHE A 52 4.96 -0.07 16.53
CA PHE A 52 3.59 0.39 16.31
C PHE A 52 2.84 -0.40 15.23
N THR A 53 3.52 -0.79 14.15
CA THR A 53 2.90 -1.60 13.08
C THR A 53 2.65 -3.04 13.51
N SER A 54 3.50 -3.61 14.36
CA SER A 54 3.33 -4.96 14.92
C SER A 54 2.09 -5.08 15.79
N GLU A 55 1.85 -4.10 16.66
CA GLU A 55 0.69 -4.14 17.58
C GLU A 55 -0.65 -4.05 16.85
N ALA A 56 -0.74 -3.23 15.80
CA ALA A 56 -1.92 -3.17 14.95
C ALA A 56 -2.17 -4.52 14.24
N ARG A 57 -1.11 -5.15 13.72
CA ARG A 57 -1.18 -6.46 13.05
C ARG A 57 -1.65 -7.56 14.00
N LYS A 58 -1.13 -7.61 15.23
CA LYS A 58 -1.53 -8.60 16.24
C LYS A 58 -2.99 -8.46 16.66
N ARG A 59 -3.49 -7.22 16.80
CA ARG A 59 -4.91 -6.97 17.12
C ARG A 59 -5.81 -7.49 16.01
N LYS A 60 -5.56 -7.08 14.75
CA LYS A 60 -6.32 -7.57 13.60
C LYS A 60 -6.28 -9.10 13.50
N TYR A 61 -5.12 -9.73 13.70
CA TYR A 61 -5.00 -11.18 13.70
C TYR A 61 -5.87 -11.85 14.78
N ARG A 62 -5.85 -11.32 16.01
CA ARG A 62 -6.66 -11.85 17.10
C ARG A 62 -8.16 -11.71 16.82
N ASP A 63 -8.59 -10.55 16.32
CA ASP A 63 -9.99 -10.29 16.00
C ASP A 63 -10.47 -11.24 14.88
N LEU A 64 -9.64 -11.47 13.84
CA LEU A 64 -9.94 -12.41 12.76
C LEU A 64 -9.93 -13.87 13.23
N MET A 65 -9.01 -14.24 14.13
CA MET A 65 -8.95 -15.58 14.72
C MET A 65 -10.17 -15.84 15.61
N GLU A 66 -10.63 -14.85 16.36
CA GLU A 66 -11.88 -14.94 17.14
C GLU A 66 -13.11 -15.08 16.23
N LYS A 67 -13.10 -14.41 15.07
CA LYS A 67 -14.21 -14.44 14.10
C LYS A 67 -14.29 -15.73 13.29
N TYR A 68 -13.16 -16.22 12.78
CA TYR A 68 -13.13 -17.34 11.82
C TYR A 68 -12.62 -18.66 12.42
N GLY A 69 -11.79 -18.61 13.47
CA GLY A 69 -11.29 -19.80 14.17
C GLY A 69 -10.33 -20.69 13.38
N ASP A 70 -9.91 -20.28 12.19
CA ASP A 70 -9.03 -21.04 11.28
C ASP A 70 -7.77 -20.22 11.00
N SER A 71 -6.60 -20.75 11.37
CA SER A 71 -5.32 -20.07 11.18
C SER A 71 -4.98 -19.86 9.71
N ASP A 72 -5.25 -20.85 8.86
CA ASP A 72 -4.83 -20.81 7.46
C ASP A 72 -5.63 -19.76 6.69
N LEU A 73 -6.93 -19.69 6.98
CA LEU A 73 -7.82 -18.68 6.43
C LEU A 73 -7.44 -17.27 6.90
N VAL A 74 -7.14 -17.11 8.19
CA VAL A 74 -6.74 -15.80 8.75
C VAL A 74 -5.41 -15.34 8.15
N ASP A 75 -4.46 -16.24 7.96
CA ASP A 75 -3.17 -15.92 7.33
C ASP A 75 -3.38 -15.43 5.89
N LEU A 76 -4.23 -16.10 5.11
CA LEU A 76 -4.59 -15.66 3.74
C LEU A 76 -5.24 -14.27 3.73
N ILE A 77 -6.15 -13.98 4.66
CA ILE A 77 -6.78 -12.65 4.81
C ILE A 77 -5.74 -11.60 5.20
N MET A 78 -4.82 -11.94 6.08
CA MET A 78 -3.76 -11.04 6.55
C MET A 78 -2.72 -10.73 5.47
N GLU A 79 -2.52 -11.66 4.53
CA GLU A 79 -1.70 -11.47 3.33
C GLU A 79 -2.37 -10.60 2.26
N GLY A 80 -3.69 -10.37 2.36
CA GLY A 80 -4.46 -9.67 1.32
C GLY A 80 -4.73 -10.57 0.10
N SER A 81 -4.69 -11.89 0.29
CA SER A 81 -4.95 -12.88 -0.75
C SER A 81 -6.46 -13.06 -0.97
N PHE A 82 -6.83 -13.51 -2.17
CA PHE A 82 -8.20 -13.84 -2.55
C PHE A 82 -8.23 -15.16 -3.32
N TRP A 83 -9.29 -15.94 -3.15
CA TRP A 83 -9.40 -17.29 -3.71
C TRP A 83 -10.84 -17.65 -4.10
N LEU A 84 -11.00 -18.74 -4.83
CA LEU A 84 -12.31 -19.24 -5.26
C LEU A 84 -13.09 -19.81 -4.06
N GLY A 85 -14.37 -19.46 -3.95
CA GLY A 85 -15.22 -19.90 -2.85
C GLY A 85 -15.14 -19.06 -1.57
N GLN A 86 -14.30 -18.01 -1.56
CA GLN A 86 -14.24 -17.03 -0.47
C GLN A 86 -15.57 -16.27 -0.36
N THR A 87 -16.02 -15.98 0.87
CA THR A 87 -17.23 -15.18 1.07
C THR A 87 -16.98 -13.70 0.83
N ALA A 88 -18.01 -12.93 0.49
CA ALA A 88 -17.92 -11.47 0.33
C ALA A 88 -17.36 -10.79 1.58
N GLU A 89 -17.71 -11.30 2.77
CA GLU A 89 -17.21 -10.80 4.04
C GLU A 89 -15.71 -11.09 4.21
N GLN A 90 -15.25 -12.30 3.89
CA GLN A 90 -13.82 -12.64 3.93
C GLN A 90 -13.01 -11.83 2.90
N LEU A 91 -13.59 -11.59 1.71
CA LEU A 91 -12.98 -10.76 0.69
C LEU A 91 -12.85 -9.31 1.17
N PHE A 92 -13.88 -8.80 1.84
CA PHE A 92 -13.87 -7.49 2.46
C PHE A 92 -12.83 -7.39 3.58
N ASP A 93 -12.70 -8.40 4.43
CA ASP A 93 -11.68 -8.41 5.50
C ASP A 93 -10.24 -8.50 4.97
N SER A 94 -10.07 -9.10 3.78
CA SER A 94 -8.79 -9.25 3.07
C SER A 94 -8.40 -7.98 2.30
N LEU A 95 -9.21 -7.55 1.33
CA LEU A 95 -8.91 -6.44 0.43
C LEU A 95 -9.44 -5.08 0.89
N GLY A 96 -10.33 -5.07 1.89
CA GLY A 96 -11.05 -3.89 2.34
C GLY A 96 -12.21 -3.50 1.42
N SER A 97 -12.67 -2.26 1.58
CA SER A 97 -13.78 -1.71 0.82
C SER A 97 -13.44 -1.59 -0.68
N PRO A 98 -14.28 -2.14 -1.58
CA PRO A 98 -14.12 -1.91 -3.01
C PRO A 98 -14.33 -0.42 -3.34
N VAL A 99 -13.69 0.02 -4.42
CA VAL A 99 -13.84 1.40 -4.92
C VAL A 99 -15.21 1.59 -5.56
N ASP A 100 -15.69 0.56 -6.24
CA ASP A 100 -16.96 0.56 -6.95
C ASP A 100 -17.51 -0.87 -7.03
N ILE A 101 -18.83 -1.01 -7.05
CA ILE A 101 -19.53 -2.29 -7.06
C ILE A 101 -20.57 -2.27 -8.19
N ASP A 102 -20.33 -3.08 -9.23
CA ASP A 102 -21.34 -3.34 -10.26
C ASP A 102 -22.22 -4.51 -9.81
N GLN A 103 -23.44 -4.22 -9.39
CA GLN A 103 -24.43 -5.24 -9.04
C GLN A 103 -25.43 -5.48 -10.17
N LYS A 104 -25.71 -6.75 -10.45
CA LYS A 104 -26.74 -7.20 -11.39
C LYS A 104 -27.58 -8.28 -10.73
N ILE A 105 -28.80 -7.91 -10.36
CA ILE A 105 -29.80 -8.84 -9.81
C ILE A 105 -30.50 -9.54 -10.99
N LEU A 106 -30.35 -10.85 -11.07
CA LEU A 106 -31.07 -11.71 -12.00
C LEU A 106 -32.25 -12.38 -11.28
N LYS A 107 -33.10 -13.09 -12.02
CA LYS A 107 -34.28 -13.77 -11.46
C LYS A 107 -33.95 -14.80 -10.38
N THR A 108 -32.79 -15.45 -10.49
CA THR A 108 -32.40 -16.58 -9.63
C THR A 108 -31.06 -16.39 -8.93
N LYS A 109 -30.31 -15.35 -9.27
CA LYS A 109 -28.94 -15.13 -8.78
C LYS A 109 -28.63 -13.65 -8.63
N LYS A 110 -27.82 -13.33 -7.64
CA LYS A 110 -27.20 -12.02 -7.45
C LYS A 110 -25.78 -12.08 -7.97
N LYS A 111 -25.46 -11.29 -9.00
CA LYS A 111 -24.09 -11.19 -9.52
C LYS A 111 -23.52 -9.82 -9.18
N GLU A 112 -22.36 -9.79 -8.54
CA GLU A 112 -21.63 -8.57 -8.21
C GLU A 112 -20.24 -8.60 -8.80
N VAL A 113 -19.74 -7.43 -9.19
CA VAL A 113 -18.34 -7.25 -9.59
C VAL A 113 -17.76 -6.13 -8.76
N TRP A 114 -16.87 -6.50 -7.85
CA TRP A 114 -16.18 -5.59 -6.94
C TRP A 114 -14.90 -5.10 -7.60
N LYS A 115 -14.73 -3.78 -7.68
CA LYS A 115 -13.62 -3.15 -8.39
C LYS A 115 -12.61 -2.56 -7.41
N TYR A 116 -11.35 -2.85 -7.65
CA TYR A 116 -10.21 -2.43 -6.84
C TYR A 116 -9.14 -1.78 -7.71
N GLN A 117 -8.20 -1.06 -7.06
CA GLN A 117 -7.05 -0.41 -7.70
C GLN A 117 -7.47 0.53 -8.85
N HIS A 118 -8.10 1.65 -8.52
CA HIS A 118 -8.53 2.64 -9.51
C HIS A 118 -7.31 3.32 -10.17
N GLN A 119 -7.19 3.18 -11.49
CA GLN A 119 -6.08 3.70 -12.33
C GLN A 119 -6.53 4.81 -13.29
N GLY A 120 -7.77 5.29 -13.17
CA GLY A 120 -8.40 6.30 -14.01
C GLY A 120 -9.85 5.95 -14.33
N SER A 121 -10.56 6.88 -14.97
CA SER A 121 -12.03 6.90 -15.10
C SER A 121 -12.76 5.54 -15.09
N ASN A 122 -12.44 4.62 -16.01
CA ASN A 122 -13.03 3.27 -16.02
C ASN A 122 -11.97 2.15 -16.04
N ARG A 123 -10.79 2.43 -15.49
CA ARG A 123 -9.66 1.50 -15.42
C ARG A 123 -9.45 1.07 -13.98
N TYR A 124 -9.66 -0.22 -13.76
CA TYR A 124 -9.46 -0.89 -12.48
C TYR A 124 -8.47 -2.02 -12.69
N GLY A 125 -7.47 -2.09 -11.82
CA GLY A 125 -6.40 -3.10 -11.85
C GLY A 125 -6.87 -4.48 -11.39
N LEU A 126 -7.90 -4.54 -10.55
CA LEU A 126 -8.49 -5.79 -10.08
C LEU A 126 -10.02 -5.71 -10.09
N ARG A 127 -10.67 -6.74 -10.65
CA ARG A 127 -12.11 -6.94 -10.60
C ARG A 127 -12.40 -8.33 -10.07
N VAL A 128 -13.08 -8.42 -8.94
CA VAL A 128 -13.50 -9.71 -8.35
C VAL A 128 -14.98 -9.91 -8.64
N THR A 129 -15.35 -11.07 -9.18
CA THR A 129 -16.74 -11.43 -9.47
C THR A 129 -17.27 -12.33 -8.38
N LEU A 130 -18.43 -11.96 -7.83
CA LEU A 130 -19.14 -12.70 -6.82
C LEU A 130 -20.50 -13.12 -7.37
N ASP A 131 -20.86 -14.38 -7.16
CA ASP A 131 -22.22 -14.88 -7.37
C ASP A 131 -22.77 -15.28 -5.99
N ASP A 132 -23.92 -14.72 -5.63
CA ASP A 132 -24.60 -14.96 -4.35
C ASP A 132 -23.65 -14.79 -3.14
N ASP A 133 -22.88 -13.70 -3.15
CA ASP A 133 -21.89 -13.32 -2.12
C ASP A 133 -20.70 -14.29 -2.00
N ILE A 134 -20.44 -15.13 -3.00
CA ILE A 134 -19.29 -16.04 -3.08
C ILE A 134 -18.41 -15.70 -4.28
N VAL A 135 -17.09 -15.62 -4.07
CA VAL A 135 -16.11 -15.36 -5.12
C VAL A 135 -16.07 -16.51 -6.13
N VAL A 136 -16.39 -16.20 -7.39
CA VAL A 136 -16.39 -17.16 -8.51
C VAL A 136 -15.27 -16.91 -9.53
N GLY A 137 -14.61 -15.77 -9.47
CA GLY A 137 -13.46 -15.48 -10.33
C GLY A 137 -13.00 -14.03 -10.24
N TRP A 138 -11.89 -13.70 -10.88
CA TRP A 138 -11.33 -12.35 -10.90
C TRP A 138 -10.58 -12.09 -12.20
N ASP A 139 -10.47 -10.81 -12.54
CA ASP A 139 -9.67 -10.28 -13.65
C ASP A 139 -8.67 -9.27 -13.10
N GLN A 140 -7.38 -9.55 -13.27
CA GLN A 140 -6.29 -8.69 -12.84
C GLN A 140 -5.52 -8.20 -14.06
N LYS A 141 -5.47 -6.87 -14.23
CA LYS A 141 -4.69 -6.23 -15.28
C LYS A 141 -3.28 -5.96 -14.74
N ALA A 142 -2.32 -6.71 -15.28
CA ALA A 142 -0.88 -6.49 -15.07
C ALA A 142 -0.40 -5.18 -15.70
#